data_AF-A0A936QDY6-F1
#
_entry.id   AF-A0A936QDY6-F1
#
_cell.length_a   1.000
_cell.length_b   1.000
_cell.length_c   1.000
_cell.angle_alpha   90.00
_cell.angle_beta   90.00
_cell.angle_gamma   90.00
#
_symmetry.space_group_name_H-M   'P 1'
#
loop_
_entity.id
_entity.type
_entity.pdbx_description
1 polymer ?
#
loop_
_entity_poly.entity_id
_entity_poly.type
_entity_poly.pdbx_seq_one_letter_code
_entity_poly.pdbx_strand_id
1 'polypeptide(L)'
;MSTHAPHEKHDHPEHGHSHSDEACCATSHATEPVRSAVICGTGCCAGDPSGNISSLQPDKPTLSGDGVQTQIRIMQMDCPTEEALLRKKLGDMAEVAGMEFNLMQRVLTVRHEAEAIDGILAAIRSLGFTPELAEETSATTGLTPEPAKPWWPLWLAGFAALASEFTHWAGLPGWVAALLALVAVLACGITTYKKGWIAIRNGKLNINALMSIAVTGALLIGQWPEAAMVMVLFTIAELIEAKSLDRARNAIAGLMKLAPEQATVQQEDGTWLTAEAKSISLNARLRVKPGERIALDGKIVSGRSSINQAPITGESLPVE
;
A
#
# COMPACT_ATOMS: atom_id res chain seq x y z
N MET A 1 -73.29 -13.71 0.57
CA MET A 1 -73.78 -15.06 0.93
C MET A 1 -72.58 -15.99 0.96
N SER A 2 -72.31 -16.54 2.15
CA SER A 2 -71.49 -17.75 2.44
C SER A 2 -69.98 -17.68 2.11
N THR A 3 -69.01 -18.15 2.93
CA THR A 3 -68.92 -18.75 4.28
C THR A 3 -67.42 -18.94 4.63
N HIS A 4 -67.09 -18.87 5.93
CA HIS A 4 -65.93 -19.41 6.71
C HIS A 4 -65.16 -20.63 6.14
N ALA A 5 -63.93 -21.04 6.50
CA ALA A 5 -62.71 -20.68 7.30
C ALA A 5 -61.75 -21.92 7.18
N PRO A 6 -60.64 -22.18 7.93
CA PRO A 6 -59.75 -21.36 8.79
C PRO A 6 -58.20 -21.60 8.63
N HIS A 7 -57.44 -20.71 9.29
CA HIS A 7 -56.12 -20.79 9.97
C HIS A 7 -55.14 -21.98 9.80
N GLU A 8 -53.86 -21.63 9.62
CA GLU A 8 -52.73 -22.23 10.36
C GLU A 8 -51.66 -21.15 10.66
N LYS A 9 -51.29 -20.99 11.94
CA LYS A 9 -50.26 -20.07 12.46
C LYS A 9 -48.99 -20.88 12.74
N HIS A 10 -47.84 -20.40 12.28
CA HIS A 10 -46.54 -20.90 12.73
C HIS A 10 -45.84 -19.84 13.60
N ASP A 11 -45.67 -20.17 14.88
CA ASP A 11 -44.79 -19.48 15.83
C ASP A 11 -43.34 -19.98 15.62
N HIS A 12 -42.39 -19.05 15.58
CA HIS A 12 -40.95 -19.35 15.69
C HIS A 12 -40.42 -18.84 17.04
N PRO A 13 -39.73 -19.67 17.84
CA PRO A 13 -39.21 -19.28 19.13
C PRO A 13 -37.89 -18.48 19.01
N GLU A 14 -37.79 -17.44 19.83
CA GLU A 14 -36.60 -16.61 20.04
C GLU A 14 -35.51 -17.38 20.79
N HIS A 15 -34.26 -17.31 20.30
CA HIS A 15 -33.08 -17.79 21.01
C HIS A 15 -32.36 -16.60 21.68
N GLY A 16 -32.54 -16.47 23.00
CA GLY A 16 -31.68 -15.69 23.87
C GLY A 16 -30.50 -16.54 24.36
N HIS A 17 -29.28 -16.03 24.23
CA HIS A 17 -28.09 -16.61 24.84
C HIS A 17 -27.60 -15.71 25.98
N SER A 18 -27.74 -16.18 27.22
CA SER A 18 -27.09 -15.62 28.40
C SER A 18 -25.73 -16.29 28.62
N HIS A 19 -24.69 -15.48 28.81
CA HIS A 19 -23.39 -15.95 29.29
C HIS A 19 -23.36 -15.90 30.82
N SER A 20 -23.07 -17.04 31.45
CA SER A 20 -22.81 -17.18 32.88
C SER A 20 -21.31 -17.20 33.14
N ASP A 21 -20.87 -16.32 34.05
CA ASP A 21 -19.56 -16.31 34.68
C ASP A 21 -19.37 -17.54 35.58
N GLU A 22 -18.20 -18.17 35.54
CA GLU A 22 -17.63 -18.82 36.74
C GLU A 22 -16.11 -18.98 36.62
N ALA A 23 -15.42 -18.45 37.63
CA ALA A 23 -13.99 -18.54 37.86
C ALA A 23 -13.70 -19.65 38.89
N CYS A 24 -12.62 -20.42 38.75
CA CYS A 24 -12.00 -21.14 39.86
C CYS A 24 -10.49 -21.36 39.66
N CYS A 25 -9.71 -20.82 40.60
CA CYS A 25 -8.28 -21.08 40.82
C CYS A 25 -8.05 -22.42 41.56
N ALA A 26 -6.80 -22.94 41.47
CA ALA A 26 -5.96 -23.50 42.57
C ALA A 26 -5.27 -24.89 42.31
N THR A 27 -3.92 -24.87 42.23
CA THR A 27 -2.86 -25.64 42.99
C THR A 27 -3.18 -27.03 43.61
N SER A 28 -2.30 -28.04 43.79
CA SER A 28 -0.85 -28.28 43.59
C SER A 28 -0.44 -29.71 44.11
N HIS A 29 0.78 -30.19 43.77
CA HIS A 29 1.63 -31.26 44.39
C HIS A 29 1.18 -32.76 44.26
N ALA A 30 2.02 -33.82 44.19
CA ALA A 30 3.45 -34.06 44.42
C ALA A 30 3.94 -35.44 43.84
N THR A 31 5.28 -35.60 43.78
CA THR A 31 6.14 -36.81 44.01
C THR A 31 6.31 -37.96 42.97
N GLU A 32 7.45 -37.89 42.23
CA GLU A 32 8.59 -38.85 42.00
C GLU A 32 8.50 -40.39 42.30
N PRO A 33 9.52 -41.24 41.96
CA PRO A 33 10.35 -41.39 40.73
C PRO A 33 10.63 -42.89 40.35
N VAL A 34 11.05 -43.24 39.11
CA VAL A 34 11.91 -44.44 38.87
C VAL A 34 12.85 -44.24 37.66
N ARG A 35 14.13 -44.49 37.90
CA ARG A 35 15.29 -44.47 37.00
C ARG A 35 15.53 -45.82 36.30
N SER A 36 16.06 -45.80 35.08
CA SER A 36 17.25 -46.55 34.60
C SER A 36 17.39 -46.32 33.09
N ALA A 37 18.32 -45.47 32.61
CA ALA A 37 19.77 -45.68 32.48
C ALA A 37 20.15 -46.72 31.43
N VAL A 38 20.53 -46.25 30.23
CA VAL A 38 21.70 -46.75 29.50
C VAL A 38 22.46 -45.55 28.94
N ILE A 39 23.75 -45.52 29.29
CA ILE A 39 24.79 -44.54 28.97
C ILE A 39 25.71 -45.19 27.94
N CYS A 40 26.16 -44.42 26.94
CA CYS A 40 27.56 -44.32 26.48
C CYS A 40 27.58 -43.22 25.40
N GLY A 41 28.16 -42.04 25.65
CA GLY A 41 29.61 -41.80 25.73
C GLY A 41 30.05 -41.31 24.34
N THR A 42 30.70 -40.17 24.12
CA THR A 42 31.73 -39.41 24.83
C THR A 42 31.86 -38.06 24.08
N GLY A 43 31.83 -36.88 24.72
CA GLY A 43 33.02 -36.10 25.10
C GLY A 43 33.59 -35.28 23.91
N CYS A 44 33.95 -34.00 23.96
CA CYS A 44 34.15 -33.04 25.04
C CYS A 44 34.38 -31.63 24.44
N CYS A 45 33.69 -30.61 24.99
CA CYS A 45 34.12 -29.21 25.26
C CYS A 45 34.52 -28.29 24.08
N ALA A 46 34.23 -26.98 24.02
CA ALA A 46 33.45 -25.99 24.79
C ALA A 46 33.40 -24.68 23.96
N GLY A 47 32.37 -23.83 24.11
CA GLY A 47 32.32 -22.48 23.51
C GLY A 47 31.07 -21.68 23.92
N ASP A 48 31.27 -20.43 24.32
CA ASP A 48 30.42 -19.46 25.05
C ASP A 48 28.96 -19.20 24.58
N PRO A 49 28.08 -18.67 25.47
CA PRO A 49 26.79 -18.11 25.12
C PRO A 49 26.97 -16.64 24.71
N SER A 50 27.32 -16.39 23.46
CA SER A 50 27.35 -15.04 22.87
C SER A 50 27.05 -15.10 21.37
N GLY A 51 25.90 -15.68 21.03
CA GLY A 51 25.39 -15.71 19.66
C GLY A 51 24.68 -14.41 19.32
N ASN A 52 25.46 -13.41 18.93
CA ASN A 52 24.98 -12.18 18.33
C ASN A 52 24.16 -12.53 17.07
N ILE A 53 22.90 -12.11 17.01
CA ILE A 53 22.02 -12.35 15.85
C ILE A 53 22.40 -11.36 14.75
N SER A 54 23.57 -11.55 14.15
CA SER A 54 23.97 -10.83 12.95
C SER A 54 23.18 -11.37 11.75
N SER A 55 22.19 -10.58 11.35
CA SER A 55 21.72 -10.37 9.98
C SER A 55 21.94 -11.51 8.98
N LEU A 56 20.87 -12.24 8.68
CA LEU A 56 20.73 -12.98 7.42
C LEU A 56 20.65 -11.98 6.27
N GLN A 57 21.79 -11.67 5.65
CA GLN A 57 21.83 -11.00 4.35
C GLN A 57 22.16 -12.06 3.28
N PRO A 58 21.33 -12.25 2.24
CA PRO A 58 21.72 -13.08 1.12
C PRO A 58 22.85 -12.40 0.33
N ASP A 59 23.90 -13.15 0.04
CA ASP A 59 25.04 -12.72 -0.78
C ASP A 59 24.56 -12.15 -2.12
N LYS A 60 25.03 -10.94 -2.45
CA LYS A 60 24.92 -10.33 -3.77
C LYS A 60 26.22 -10.51 -4.55
N PRO A 61 26.17 -10.72 -5.87
CA PRO A 61 27.35 -10.72 -6.71
C PRO A 61 28.07 -9.36 -6.63
N THR A 62 29.39 -9.42 -6.46
CA THR A 62 30.29 -8.27 -6.41
C THR A 62 30.40 -7.64 -7.80
N LEU A 63 30.02 -6.37 -7.93
CA LEU A 63 30.38 -5.56 -9.10
C LEU A 63 31.71 -4.84 -8.85
N SER A 64 32.57 -4.89 -9.86
CA SER A 64 33.65 -3.92 -10.07
C SER A 64 33.10 -2.79 -10.93
N GLY A 65 33.13 -1.55 -10.44
CA GLY A 65 32.78 -0.33 -11.19
C GLY A 65 31.70 0.53 -10.50
N ASP A 66 31.83 1.85 -10.61
CA ASP A 66 30.97 2.90 -10.02
C ASP A 66 29.46 2.68 -10.24
N GLY A 67 28.83 1.93 -9.34
CA GLY A 67 27.38 1.77 -9.35
C GLY A 67 26.69 3.04 -8.87
N VAL A 68 25.84 3.62 -9.72
CA VAL A 68 24.99 4.76 -9.36
C VAL A 68 23.70 4.24 -8.74
N GLN A 69 23.24 4.92 -7.69
CA GLN A 69 21.94 4.65 -7.08
C GLN A 69 20.95 5.73 -7.52
N THR A 70 19.87 5.32 -8.17
CA THR A 70 18.85 6.25 -8.66
C THR A 70 17.49 5.92 -8.06
N GLN A 71 16.80 6.96 -7.58
CA GLN A 71 15.44 6.87 -7.09
C GLN A 71 14.46 7.23 -8.20
N ILE A 72 13.56 6.30 -8.52
CA ILE A 72 12.56 6.43 -9.57
C ILE A 72 11.19 6.37 -8.92
N ARG A 73 10.38 7.41 -9.08
CA ARG A 73 8.99 7.44 -8.63
C ARG A 73 8.10 6.80 -9.69
N ILE A 74 7.26 5.85 -9.29
CA ILE A 74 6.34 5.12 -10.19
C ILE A 74 4.94 5.21 -9.61
N MET A 75 4.07 6.01 -10.24
CA MET A 75 2.74 6.32 -9.70
C MET A 75 1.85 5.10 -9.46
N GLN A 76 1.97 4.08 -10.31
CA GLN A 76 1.10 2.90 -10.26
C GLN A 76 1.68 1.76 -9.41
N MET A 77 2.77 1.99 -8.67
CA MET A 77 3.42 0.98 -7.82
C MET A 77 2.74 0.92 -6.45
N ASP A 78 1.53 0.35 -6.42
CA ASP A 78 0.64 0.36 -5.24
C ASP A 78 0.37 -1.02 -4.64
N CYS A 79 0.69 -2.13 -5.34
CA CYS A 79 0.54 -3.47 -4.80
C CYS A 79 1.75 -4.40 -5.07
N PRO A 80 1.85 -5.52 -4.32
CA PRO A 80 2.92 -6.51 -4.50
C PRO A 80 2.98 -7.13 -5.91
N THR A 81 1.88 -7.08 -6.66
CA THR A 81 1.83 -7.58 -8.04
C THR A 81 2.65 -6.68 -8.97
N GLU A 82 2.52 -5.35 -8.86
CA GLU A 82 3.34 -4.44 -9.67
C GLU A 82 4.82 -4.53 -9.30
N GLU A 83 5.12 -4.65 -8.01
CA GLU A 83 6.48 -4.90 -7.53
C GLU A 83 7.06 -6.17 -8.17
N ALA A 84 6.32 -7.28 -8.14
CA ALA A 84 6.79 -8.54 -8.71
C ALA A 84 7.04 -8.44 -10.23
N LEU A 85 6.25 -7.66 -10.95
CA LEU A 85 6.46 -7.39 -12.38
C LEU A 85 7.74 -6.59 -12.62
N LEU A 86 7.95 -5.53 -11.86
CA LEU A 86 9.16 -4.70 -11.93
C LEU A 86 10.41 -5.51 -11.56
N ARG A 87 10.37 -6.22 -10.44
CA ARG A 87 11.48 -7.06 -9.95
C ARG A 87 11.87 -8.13 -10.97
N LYS A 88 10.89 -8.79 -11.60
CA LYS A 88 11.17 -9.77 -12.66
C LYS A 88 11.84 -9.09 -13.87
N LYS A 89 11.23 -8.03 -14.40
CA LYS A 89 11.69 -7.39 -15.63
C LYS A 89 13.08 -6.75 -15.50
N LEU A 90 13.34 -6.11 -14.37
CA LEU A 90 14.61 -5.43 -14.09
C LEU A 90 15.67 -6.38 -13.54
N GLY A 91 15.28 -7.48 -12.87
CA GLY A 91 16.21 -8.51 -12.42
C GLY A 91 16.82 -9.33 -13.56
N ASP A 92 16.17 -9.36 -14.72
CA ASP A 92 16.69 -9.99 -15.95
C ASP A 92 17.73 -9.10 -16.69
N MET A 93 17.97 -7.86 -16.22
CA MET A 93 18.92 -6.92 -16.82
C MET A 93 20.30 -7.04 -16.17
N ALA A 94 21.34 -7.24 -16.99
CA ALA A 94 22.71 -7.40 -16.50
C ALA A 94 23.26 -6.11 -15.86
N GLU A 95 22.74 -4.94 -16.27
CA GLU A 95 23.19 -3.65 -15.77
C GLU A 95 22.60 -3.29 -14.39
N VAL A 96 21.71 -4.12 -13.83
CA VAL A 96 21.02 -3.88 -12.54
C VAL A 96 21.64 -4.72 -11.42
N ALA A 97 22.32 -4.05 -10.49
CA ALA A 97 22.96 -4.66 -9.33
C ALA A 97 22.00 -4.94 -8.18
N GLY A 98 20.91 -4.19 -8.11
CA GLY A 98 20.03 -4.20 -6.95
C GLY A 98 18.82 -3.31 -7.09
N MET A 99 17.76 -3.71 -6.40
CA MET A 99 16.50 -2.98 -6.35
C MET A 99 15.97 -3.00 -4.92
N GLU A 100 15.43 -1.86 -4.50
CA GLU A 100 14.71 -1.70 -3.25
C GLU A 100 13.38 -0.98 -3.53
N PHE A 101 12.30 -1.54 -3.01
CA PHE A 101 10.94 -1.09 -3.31
C PHE A 101 10.31 -0.46 -2.08
N ASN A 102 9.88 0.79 -2.22
CA ASN A 102 9.09 1.47 -1.20
C ASN A 102 7.69 1.78 -1.77
N LEU A 103 6.76 0.86 -1.53
CA LEU A 103 5.36 0.98 -1.97
C LEU A 103 4.67 2.20 -1.34
N MET A 104 5.01 2.52 -0.08
CA MET A 104 4.43 3.63 0.67
C MET A 104 4.78 5.00 0.07
N GLN A 105 5.95 5.14 -0.55
CA GLN A 105 6.37 6.37 -1.22
C GLN A 105 6.22 6.31 -2.74
N ARG A 106 5.81 5.15 -3.31
CA ARG A 106 5.82 4.89 -4.76
C ARG A 106 7.23 5.09 -5.35
N VAL A 107 8.29 4.76 -4.60
CA VAL A 107 9.69 4.93 -5.02
C VAL A 107 10.38 3.59 -5.17
N LEU A 108 10.95 3.35 -6.34
CA LEU A 108 11.87 2.27 -6.64
C LEU A 108 13.29 2.83 -6.62
N THR A 109 14.14 2.28 -5.76
CA THR A 109 15.56 2.61 -5.73
C THR A 109 16.35 1.52 -6.43
N VAL A 110 17.03 1.87 -7.53
CA VAL A 110 17.81 0.92 -8.33
C VAL A 110 19.29 1.26 -8.24
N ARG A 111 20.12 0.25 -8.05
CA ARG A 111 21.58 0.34 -8.22
C ARG A 111 21.94 -0.21 -9.59
N HIS A 112 22.57 0.61 -10.42
CA HIS A 112 22.88 0.26 -11.81
C HIS A 112 24.15 0.96 -12.31
N GLU A 113 24.64 0.55 -13.48
CA GLU A 113 25.73 1.25 -14.18
C GLU A 113 25.29 2.64 -14.67
N ALA A 114 26.18 3.63 -14.68
CA ALA A 114 25.83 5.03 -14.95
C ALA A 114 25.10 5.26 -16.30
N GLU A 115 25.41 4.49 -17.33
CA GLU A 115 24.82 4.64 -18.68
C GLU A 115 23.51 3.85 -18.87
N ALA A 116 23.10 3.02 -17.90
CA ALA A 116 21.98 2.09 -18.05
C ALA A 116 20.60 2.69 -17.68
N ILE A 117 20.53 3.93 -17.20
CA ILE A 117 19.29 4.52 -16.69
C ILE A 117 18.18 4.59 -17.74
N ASP A 118 18.50 4.97 -18.98
CA ASP A 118 17.51 5.07 -20.05
C ASP A 118 16.92 3.70 -20.43
N GLY A 119 17.74 2.65 -20.40
CA GLY A 119 17.30 1.26 -20.59
C GLY A 119 16.33 0.81 -19.50
N ILE A 120 16.62 1.15 -18.24
CA ILE A 120 15.76 0.86 -17.10
C ILE A 120 14.43 1.61 -17.22
N LEU A 121 14.46 2.90 -17.57
CA LEU A 121 13.23 3.69 -17.78
C LEU A 121 12.39 3.15 -18.93
N ALA A 122 13.02 2.73 -20.04
CA ALA A 122 12.34 2.08 -21.15
C ALA A 122 11.71 0.73 -20.75
N ALA A 123 12.42 -0.07 -19.96
CA ALA A 123 11.90 -1.33 -19.44
C ALA A 123 10.68 -1.11 -18.54
N ILE A 124 10.72 -0.11 -17.64
CA ILE A 124 9.59 0.27 -16.79
C ILE A 124 8.39 0.73 -17.65
N ARG A 125 8.61 1.59 -18.64
CA ARG A 125 7.56 2.04 -19.59
C ARG A 125 6.97 0.89 -20.40
N SER A 126 7.76 -0.13 -20.75
CA SER A 126 7.29 -1.31 -21.49
C SER A 126 6.27 -2.15 -20.71
N LEU A 127 6.32 -2.09 -19.37
CA LEU A 127 5.33 -2.70 -18.48
C LEU A 127 4.07 -1.84 -18.28
N GLY A 128 4.02 -0.65 -18.90
CA GLY A 128 2.88 0.26 -18.79
C GLY A 128 2.93 1.21 -17.60
N PHE A 129 4.08 1.31 -16.92
CA PHE A 129 4.32 2.26 -15.83
C PHE A 129 4.83 3.62 -16.34
N THR A 130 4.61 4.68 -15.57
CA THR A 130 5.14 6.02 -15.86
C THR A 130 6.22 6.39 -14.84
N PRO A 131 7.51 6.19 -15.16
CA PRO A 131 8.60 6.52 -14.25
C PRO A 131 8.95 8.02 -14.31
N GLU A 132 9.14 8.62 -13.14
CA GLU A 132 9.66 9.97 -12.93
C GLU A 132 10.97 9.87 -12.11
N LEU A 133 12.04 10.51 -12.57
CA LEU A 133 13.30 10.55 -11.81
C LEU A 133 13.12 11.49 -10.62
N ALA A 134 13.42 11.01 -9.41
CA ALA A 134 13.47 11.88 -8.23
C ALA A 134 14.82 12.60 -8.23
N GLU A 135 14.86 13.87 -8.63
CA GLU A 135 16.08 14.68 -8.57
C GLU A 135 16.57 14.84 -7.13
N GLU A 136 17.89 14.72 -6.91
CA GLU A 136 18.55 14.75 -5.60
C GLU A 136 18.36 16.06 -4.81
N THR A 137 17.87 17.14 -5.46
CA THR A 137 17.62 18.44 -4.81
C THR A 137 16.32 18.50 -4.01
N SER A 138 15.46 17.48 -4.06
CA SER A 138 14.19 17.46 -3.34
C SER A 138 14.19 16.49 -2.16
N ALA A 139 15.18 16.57 -1.27
CA ALA A 139 15.17 15.87 0.02
C ALA A 139 14.17 16.48 1.03
N THR A 140 13.59 17.64 0.71
CA THR A 140 12.59 18.31 1.56
C THR A 140 11.52 18.89 0.65
N THR A 141 10.42 18.18 0.45
CA THR A 141 9.06 18.74 0.28
C THR A 141 8.08 17.58 0.11
N GLY A 142 7.12 17.52 1.02
CA GLY A 142 6.19 16.39 1.16
C GLY A 142 5.34 16.11 -0.07
N LEU A 143 4.74 14.90 -0.02
CA LEU A 143 3.61 14.41 -0.83
C LEU A 143 3.01 15.49 -1.75
N THR A 144 3.60 15.68 -2.94
CA THR A 144 3.01 16.53 -3.96
C THR A 144 1.63 15.96 -4.28
N PRO A 145 0.54 16.72 -4.05
CA PRO A 145 -0.81 16.25 -4.31
C PRO A 145 -0.97 16.02 -5.81
N GLU A 146 -1.39 14.81 -6.16
CA GLU A 146 -1.65 14.37 -7.53
C GLU A 146 -2.71 15.27 -8.19
N PRO A 147 -2.58 15.65 -9.47
CA PRO A 147 -3.67 16.28 -10.20
C PRO A 147 -4.84 15.31 -10.26
N ALA A 148 -5.97 15.67 -9.65
CA ALA A 148 -7.17 14.85 -9.63
C ALA A 148 -7.61 14.53 -11.07
N LYS A 149 -7.52 13.26 -11.46
CA LYS A 149 -7.98 12.79 -12.77
C LYS A 149 -9.47 13.13 -12.94
N PRO A 150 -9.89 13.74 -14.06
CA PRO A 150 -11.30 14.06 -14.26
C PRO A 150 -12.13 12.78 -14.24
N TRP A 151 -13.12 12.77 -13.34
CA TRP A 151 -14.14 11.74 -13.15
C TRP A 151 -15.26 11.79 -14.20
N TRP A 152 -15.38 12.89 -14.96
CA TRP A 152 -16.35 13.05 -16.06
C TRP A 152 -16.33 11.92 -17.12
N PRO A 153 -15.19 11.47 -17.67
CA PRO A 153 -15.15 10.37 -18.62
C PRO A 153 -15.76 9.08 -18.08
N LEU A 154 -15.69 8.84 -16.77
CA LEU A 154 -16.29 7.65 -16.16
C LEU A 154 -17.82 7.77 -16.09
N TRP A 155 -18.35 8.96 -15.77
CA TRP A 155 -19.78 9.22 -15.88
C TRP A 155 -20.28 9.08 -17.30
N LEU A 156 -19.56 9.65 -18.27
CA LEU A 156 -19.89 9.53 -19.68
C LEU A 156 -19.91 8.06 -20.12
N ALA A 157 -18.91 7.28 -19.71
CA ALA A 157 -18.85 5.85 -20.00
C ALA A 157 -20.02 5.08 -19.37
N GLY A 158 -20.37 5.38 -18.11
CA GLY A 158 -21.51 4.76 -17.43
C GLY A 158 -22.85 5.09 -18.09
N PHE A 159 -23.08 6.36 -18.45
CA PHE A 159 -24.27 6.75 -19.20
C PHE A 159 -24.32 6.10 -20.59
N ALA A 160 -23.19 6.03 -21.29
CA ALA A 160 -23.10 5.38 -22.60
C ALA A 160 -23.36 3.87 -22.52
N ALA A 161 -22.86 3.18 -21.48
CA ALA A 161 -23.12 1.76 -21.25
C ALA A 161 -24.61 1.49 -20.95
N LEU A 162 -25.22 2.28 -20.06
CA LEU A 162 -26.66 2.19 -19.77
C LEU A 162 -27.52 2.49 -21.00
N ALA A 163 -27.14 3.50 -21.79
CA ALA A 163 -27.82 3.83 -23.02
C ALA A 163 -27.67 2.72 -24.07
N SER A 164 -26.52 2.05 -24.16
CA SER A 164 -26.34 0.87 -25.03
C SER A 164 -27.32 -0.25 -24.66
N GLU A 165 -27.45 -0.56 -23.38
CA GLU A 165 -28.37 -1.59 -22.89
C GLU A 165 -29.85 -1.20 -23.13
N PHE A 166 -30.20 0.06 -22.91
CA PHE A 166 -31.53 0.58 -23.22
C PHE A 166 -31.85 0.49 -24.72
N THR A 167 -30.90 0.80 -25.61
CA THR A 167 -31.11 0.69 -27.06
C THR A 167 -31.28 -0.76 -27.50
N HIS A 168 -30.56 -1.69 -26.87
CA HIS A 168 -30.72 -3.12 -27.11
C HIS A 168 -32.10 -3.61 -26.67
N TRP A 169 -32.55 -3.20 -25.47
CA TRP A 169 -33.87 -3.54 -24.93
C TRP A 169 -35.02 -2.95 -25.75
N ALA A 170 -34.88 -1.72 -26.24
CA ALA A 170 -35.87 -1.04 -27.07
C ALA A 170 -35.98 -1.62 -28.50
N GLY A 171 -35.14 -2.60 -28.88
CA GLY A 171 -35.15 -3.22 -30.20
C GLY A 171 -34.62 -2.31 -31.31
N LEU A 172 -33.79 -1.31 -30.97
CA LEU A 172 -33.13 -0.46 -31.95
C LEU A 172 -32.06 -1.24 -32.75
N PRO A 173 -31.62 -0.71 -33.91
CA PRO A 173 -30.59 -1.36 -34.69
C PRO A 173 -29.32 -1.66 -33.87
N GLY A 174 -28.83 -2.90 -33.94
CA GLY A 174 -27.68 -3.34 -33.13
C GLY A 174 -26.39 -2.54 -33.32
N TRP A 175 -26.24 -1.84 -34.45
CA TRP A 175 -25.10 -0.95 -34.70
C TRP A 175 -25.10 0.29 -33.79
N VAL A 176 -26.27 0.75 -33.35
CA VAL A 176 -26.40 1.89 -32.41
C VAL A 176 -25.88 1.45 -31.04
N ALA A 177 -26.36 0.31 -30.54
CA ALA A 177 -25.88 -0.29 -29.29
C ALA A 177 -24.36 -0.55 -29.34
N ALA A 178 -23.86 -1.12 -30.44
CA ALA A 178 -22.44 -1.35 -30.64
C ALA A 178 -21.61 -0.05 -30.57
N LEU A 179 -22.08 1.03 -31.20
CA LEU A 179 -21.39 2.32 -31.20
C LEU A 179 -21.35 2.95 -29.79
N LEU A 180 -22.47 2.92 -29.06
CA LEU A 180 -22.55 3.39 -27.68
C LEU A 180 -21.65 2.58 -26.73
N ALA A 181 -21.67 1.26 -26.85
CA ALA A 181 -20.80 0.36 -26.11
C ALA A 181 -19.32 0.63 -26.38
N LEU A 182 -18.95 0.83 -27.65
CA LEU A 182 -17.57 1.11 -28.05
C LEU A 182 -17.09 2.46 -27.48
N VAL A 183 -17.95 3.50 -27.50
CA VAL A 183 -17.67 4.78 -26.85
C VAL A 183 -17.44 4.60 -25.34
N ALA A 184 -18.26 3.81 -24.66
CA ALA A 184 -18.09 3.52 -23.23
C ALA A 184 -16.76 2.82 -22.94
N VAL A 185 -16.43 1.77 -23.71
CA VAL A 185 -15.18 1.02 -23.57
C VAL A 185 -13.96 1.89 -23.85
N LEU A 186 -14.00 2.75 -24.87
CA LEU A 186 -12.88 3.66 -25.16
C LEU A 186 -12.71 4.75 -24.11
N ALA A 187 -13.81 5.28 -23.55
CA ALA A 187 -13.76 6.37 -22.58
C ALA A 187 -13.14 5.97 -21.23
N CYS A 188 -13.41 4.74 -20.75
CA CYS A 188 -12.94 4.28 -19.44
C CYS A 188 -11.95 3.11 -19.51
N GLY A 189 -12.03 2.26 -20.53
CA GLY A 189 -11.44 0.93 -20.51
C GLY A 189 -10.03 0.81 -21.07
N ILE A 190 -9.53 1.82 -21.80
CA ILE A 190 -8.26 1.69 -22.54
C ILE A 190 -7.06 1.37 -21.62
N THR A 191 -7.02 1.99 -20.43
CA THR A 191 -5.93 1.82 -19.47
C THR A 191 -5.93 0.42 -18.87
N THR A 192 -7.11 -0.06 -18.52
CA THR A 192 -7.31 -1.34 -17.85
C THR A 192 -7.13 -2.50 -18.82
N TYR A 193 -7.63 -2.36 -20.05
CA TYR A 193 -7.38 -3.31 -21.13
C TYR A 193 -5.88 -3.43 -21.43
N LYS A 194 -5.16 -2.30 -21.49
CA LYS A 194 -3.70 -2.31 -21.69
C LYS A 194 -2.97 -3.08 -20.58
N LYS A 195 -3.34 -2.88 -19.31
CA LYS A 195 -2.76 -3.62 -18.17
C LYS A 195 -2.98 -5.13 -18.31
N GLY A 196 -4.20 -5.54 -18.67
CA GLY A 196 -4.50 -6.95 -18.84
C GLY A 196 -3.83 -7.58 -20.05
N TRP A 197 -3.71 -6.86 -21.17
CA TRP A 197 -2.94 -7.31 -22.32
C TRP A 197 -1.46 -7.52 -21.99
N ILE A 198 -0.86 -6.61 -21.21
CA ILE A 198 0.51 -6.74 -20.71
C ILE A 198 0.64 -7.97 -19.79
N ALA A 199 -0.33 -8.20 -18.91
CA ALA A 199 -0.34 -9.36 -18.02
C ALA A 199 -0.39 -10.69 -18.80
N ILE A 200 -1.25 -10.77 -19.83
CA ILE A 200 -1.34 -11.91 -20.74
C ILE A 200 -0.01 -12.14 -21.46
N ARG A 201 0.59 -11.09 -22.04
CA ARG A 201 1.87 -11.18 -22.75
C ARG A 201 3.02 -11.64 -21.84
N ASN A 202 3.00 -11.26 -20.57
CA ASN A 202 4.01 -11.64 -19.59
C ASN A 202 3.74 -13.00 -18.91
N GLY A 203 2.67 -13.70 -19.28
CA GLY A 203 2.29 -15.00 -18.72
C GLY A 203 1.82 -14.93 -17.26
N LYS A 204 1.35 -13.77 -16.80
CA LYS A 204 0.82 -13.57 -15.44
C LYS A 204 -0.70 -13.53 -15.50
N LEU A 205 -1.34 -14.58 -15.02
CA LEU A 205 -2.80 -14.65 -14.88
C LEU A 205 -3.22 -13.91 -13.61
N ASN A 206 -3.63 -12.65 -13.77
CA ASN A 206 -4.21 -11.83 -12.71
C ASN A 206 -5.63 -11.37 -13.09
N ILE A 207 -6.26 -10.58 -12.23
CA ILE A 207 -7.61 -10.07 -12.48
C ILE A 207 -7.68 -9.24 -13.78
N ASN A 208 -6.64 -8.46 -14.08
CA ASN A 208 -6.57 -7.67 -15.31
C ASN A 208 -6.52 -8.54 -16.57
N ALA A 209 -5.80 -9.67 -16.53
CA ALA A 209 -5.75 -10.65 -17.60
C ALA A 209 -7.13 -11.29 -17.84
N LEU A 210 -7.80 -11.73 -16.77
CA LEU A 210 -9.15 -12.28 -16.84
C LEU A 210 -10.14 -11.27 -17.45
N MET A 211 -10.07 -10.01 -17.01
CA MET A 211 -10.93 -8.94 -17.54
C MET A 211 -10.72 -8.71 -19.03
N SER A 212 -9.47 -8.68 -19.51
CA SER A 212 -9.18 -8.48 -20.93
C SER A 212 -9.69 -9.62 -21.80
N ILE A 213 -9.59 -10.86 -21.33
CA ILE A 213 -10.13 -12.03 -22.02
C ILE A 213 -11.66 -11.97 -22.05
N ALA A 214 -12.31 -11.65 -20.93
CA ALA A 214 -13.76 -11.57 -20.82
C ALA A 214 -14.35 -10.50 -21.77
N VAL A 215 -13.79 -9.29 -21.77
CA VAL A 215 -14.23 -8.20 -22.65
C VAL A 215 -13.98 -8.55 -24.11
N THR A 216 -12.81 -9.10 -24.45
CA THR A 216 -12.51 -9.53 -25.83
C THR A 216 -13.49 -10.62 -26.29
N GLY A 217 -13.81 -11.59 -25.42
CA GLY A 217 -14.77 -12.66 -25.72
C GLY A 217 -16.18 -12.12 -25.96
N ALA A 218 -16.66 -11.20 -25.12
CA ALA A 218 -17.96 -10.57 -25.27
C ALA A 218 -18.06 -9.78 -26.60
N LEU A 219 -17.01 -9.05 -26.97
CA LEU A 219 -16.94 -8.36 -28.25
C LEU A 219 -16.94 -9.32 -29.45
N LEU A 220 -16.26 -10.47 -29.36
CA LEU A 220 -16.23 -11.48 -30.43
C LEU A 220 -17.58 -12.17 -30.66
N ILE A 221 -18.36 -12.38 -29.59
CA ILE A 221 -19.70 -12.98 -29.68
C ILE A 221 -20.76 -11.93 -30.09
N GLY A 222 -20.38 -10.64 -30.15
CA GLY A 222 -21.28 -9.54 -30.52
C GLY A 222 -22.16 -9.03 -29.37
N GLN A 223 -21.80 -9.36 -28.13
CA GLN A 223 -22.46 -8.91 -26.90
C GLN A 223 -21.86 -7.57 -26.45
N TRP A 224 -22.15 -6.52 -27.23
CA TRP A 224 -21.59 -5.18 -27.04
C TRP A 224 -22.04 -4.51 -25.72
N PRO A 225 -23.34 -4.51 -25.37
CA PRO A 225 -23.80 -3.90 -24.11
C PRO A 225 -23.15 -4.55 -22.87
N GLU A 226 -23.05 -5.87 -22.86
CA GLU A 226 -22.46 -6.66 -21.77
C GLU A 226 -20.98 -6.35 -21.61
N ALA A 227 -20.23 -6.27 -22.73
CA ALA A 227 -18.82 -5.89 -22.73
C ALA A 227 -18.62 -4.49 -22.11
N ALA A 228 -19.45 -3.53 -22.50
CA ALA A 228 -19.39 -2.17 -21.99
C ALA A 228 -19.72 -2.09 -20.50
N MET A 229 -20.79 -2.76 -20.06
CA MET A 229 -21.21 -2.74 -18.66
C MET A 229 -20.15 -3.34 -17.74
N VAL A 230 -19.64 -4.53 -18.09
CA VAL A 230 -18.58 -5.20 -17.32
C VAL A 230 -17.33 -4.33 -17.23
N MET A 231 -16.96 -3.67 -18.33
CA MET A 231 -15.79 -2.77 -18.34
C MET A 231 -15.98 -1.56 -17.41
N VAL A 232 -17.13 -0.90 -17.49
CA VAL A 232 -17.44 0.26 -16.63
C VAL A 232 -17.42 -0.15 -15.16
N LEU A 233 -18.12 -1.22 -14.79
CA LEU A 233 -18.18 -1.68 -13.40
C LEU A 233 -16.80 -2.03 -12.85
N PHE A 234 -15.96 -2.67 -13.67
CA PHE A 234 -14.59 -2.98 -13.26
C PHE A 234 -13.74 -1.73 -13.07
N THR A 235 -13.82 -0.75 -13.96
CA THR A 235 -13.09 0.52 -13.79
C THR A 235 -13.55 1.31 -12.56
N ILE A 236 -14.83 1.23 -12.19
CA ILE A 236 -15.35 1.79 -10.95
C ILE A 236 -14.75 1.07 -9.74
N ALA A 237 -14.68 -0.27 -9.77
CA ALA A 237 -14.08 -1.04 -8.69
C ALA A 237 -12.60 -0.70 -8.49
N GLU A 238 -11.81 -0.62 -9.59
CA GLU A 238 -10.40 -0.19 -9.53
C GLU A 238 -10.25 1.21 -8.92
N LEU A 239 -11.16 2.14 -9.26
CA LEU A 239 -11.13 3.50 -8.72
C LEU A 239 -11.43 3.53 -7.21
N ILE A 240 -12.41 2.73 -6.76
CA ILE A 240 -12.76 2.63 -5.34
C ILE A 240 -11.60 2.02 -4.55
N GLU A 241 -10.96 0.99 -5.09
CA GLU A 241 -9.79 0.36 -4.49
C GLU A 241 -8.64 1.36 -4.32
N ALA A 242 -8.24 2.04 -5.41
CA ALA A 242 -7.19 3.04 -5.38
C ALA A 242 -7.48 4.16 -4.37
N LYS A 243 -8.71 4.69 -4.37
CA LYS A 243 -9.12 5.74 -3.43
C LYS A 243 -9.11 5.27 -1.97
N SER A 244 -9.44 4.00 -1.73
CA SER A 244 -9.41 3.41 -0.39
C SER A 244 -7.99 3.24 0.13
N LEU A 245 -7.06 2.79 -0.74
CA LEU A 245 -5.64 2.70 -0.43
C LEU A 245 -5.02 4.08 -0.18
N ASP A 246 -5.31 5.06 -1.03
CA ASP A 246 -4.82 6.44 -0.85
C ASP A 246 -5.33 7.05 0.46
N ARG A 247 -6.60 6.81 0.81
CA ARG A 247 -7.16 7.27 2.10
C ARG A 247 -6.43 6.65 3.28
N ALA A 248 -6.17 5.33 3.24
CA ALA A 248 -5.42 4.64 4.28
C ALA A 248 -3.98 5.19 4.41
N ARG A 249 -3.30 5.40 3.28
CA ARG A 249 -1.94 5.96 3.23
C ARG A 249 -1.88 7.38 3.78
N ASN A 250 -2.83 8.23 3.39
CA ASN A 250 -2.89 9.61 3.87
C ASN A 250 -3.14 9.70 5.38
N ALA A 251 -3.90 8.76 5.96
CA ALA A 251 -4.07 8.68 7.41
C ALA A 251 -2.75 8.32 8.12
N ILE A 252 -2.01 7.32 7.62
CA ILE A 252 -0.70 6.93 8.17
C ILE A 252 0.32 8.06 7.99
N ALA A 253 0.39 8.67 6.81
CA ALA A 253 1.27 9.79 6.54
C ALA A 253 0.95 11.01 7.42
N GLY A 254 -0.33 11.22 7.74
CA GLY A 254 -0.77 12.23 8.70
C GLY A 254 -0.15 12.02 10.09
N LEU A 255 -0.02 10.78 10.54
CA LEU A 255 0.66 10.45 11.80
C LEU A 255 2.18 10.67 11.72
N MET A 256 2.81 10.35 10.58
CA MET A 256 4.25 10.57 10.39
C MET A 256 4.64 12.07 10.32
N LYS A 257 3.75 12.92 9.79
CA LYS A 257 3.94 14.38 9.73
C LYS A 257 3.81 15.09 11.08
N LEU A 258 3.56 14.36 12.17
CA LEU A 258 3.40 14.96 13.49
C LEU A 258 4.72 15.50 14.06
N ALA A 259 5.86 14.93 13.69
CA ALA A 259 7.18 15.38 14.12
C ALA A 259 7.65 16.57 13.26
N PRO A 260 7.90 17.75 13.86
CA PRO A 260 8.46 18.88 13.14
C PRO A 260 9.91 18.60 12.71
N GLU A 261 10.26 19.01 11.48
CA GLU A 261 11.58 18.75 10.91
C GLU A 261 12.67 19.70 11.45
N GLN A 262 12.28 20.76 12.16
CA GLN A 262 13.17 21.78 12.68
C GLN A 262 12.96 21.99 14.18
N ALA A 263 14.05 22.31 14.87
CA ALA A 263 14.02 22.68 16.28
C ALA A 263 14.97 23.85 16.57
N THR A 264 14.63 24.66 17.56
CA THR A 264 15.49 25.78 17.99
C THR A 264 16.48 25.29 19.05
N VAL A 265 17.76 25.21 18.70
CA VAL A 265 18.86 24.71 19.55
C VAL A 265 19.73 25.86 20.07
N GLN A 266 20.24 25.71 21.29
CA GLN A 266 21.23 26.62 21.87
C GLN A 266 22.62 26.26 21.36
N GLN A 267 23.29 27.22 20.72
CA GLN A 267 24.67 27.12 20.28
C GLN A 267 25.64 27.31 21.45
N GLU A 268 26.92 26.93 21.27
CA GLU A 268 27.97 27.08 22.30
C GLU A 268 28.21 28.54 22.71
N ASP A 269 27.94 29.48 21.80
CA ASP A 269 28.02 30.93 22.02
C ASP A 269 26.82 31.52 22.78
N GLY A 270 25.85 30.68 23.15
CA GLY A 270 24.63 31.07 23.86
C GLY A 270 23.52 31.62 22.94
N THR A 271 23.74 31.68 21.63
CA THR A 271 22.72 32.08 20.65
C THR A 271 21.74 30.94 20.36
N TRP A 272 20.57 31.27 19.81
CA TRP A 272 19.55 30.29 19.45
C TRP A 272 19.44 30.20 17.93
N LEU A 273 19.67 29.02 17.38
CA LEU A 273 19.59 28.76 15.94
C LEU A 273 18.52 27.70 15.66
N THR A 274 17.76 27.88 14.58
CA THR A 274 16.87 26.85 14.06
C THR A 274 17.69 25.87 13.22
N ALA A 275 17.68 24.59 13.59
CA ALA A 275 18.41 23.52 12.92
C ALA A 275 17.46 22.34 12.62
N GLU A 276 17.82 21.53 11.62
CA GLU A 276 17.07 20.30 11.32
C GLU A 276 17.16 19.32 12.48
N ALA A 277 16.02 18.78 12.91
CA ALA A 277 15.94 17.86 14.05
C ALA A 277 16.88 16.65 13.91
N LYS A 278 17.12 16.18 12.67
CA LYS A 278 18.04 15.08 12.35
C LYS A 278 19.52 15.40 12.61
N SER A 279 19.89 16.68 12.58
CA SER A 279 21.28 17.14 12.71
C SER A 279 21.68 17.49 14.16
N ILE A 280 20.74 17.43 15.10
CA ILE A 280 20.94 17.86 16.48
C ILE A 280 21.64 16.76 17.29
N SER A 281 22.74 17.12 17.95
CA SER A 281 23.50 16.20 18.80
C SER A 281 22.76 15.87 20.10
N LEU A 282 22.99 14.66 20.63
CA LEU A 282 22.51 14.26 21.96
C LEU A 282 22.96 15.26 23.04
N ASN A 283 22.10 15.50 24.02
CA ASN A 283 22.30 16.45 25.13
C ASN A 283 22.29 17.94 24.75
N ALA A 284 21.94 18.31 23.51
CA ALA A 284 21.74 19.70 23.14
C ALA A 284 20.54 20.34 23.88
N ARG A 285 20.62 21.64 24.19
CA ARG A 285 19.52 22.39 24.81
C ARG A 285 18.60 22.97 23.74
N LEU A 286 17.32 22.65 23.86
CA LEU A 286 16.28 23.07 22.92
C LEU A 286 15.34 24.07 23.59
N ARG A 287 14.86 25.05 22.81
CA ARG A 287 13.82 25.98 23.24
C ARG A 287 12.57 25.76 22.40
N VAL A 288 11.46 25.50 23.10
CA VAL A 288 10.14 25.31 22.51
C VAL A 288 9.27 26.50 22.93
N LYS A 289 8.72 27.23 21.95
CA LYS A 289 7.80 28.35 22.22
C LYS A 289 6.36 27.84 22.44
N PRO A 290 5.50 28.61 23.12
CA PRO A 290 4.08 28.24 23.22
C PRO A 290 3.44 28.03 21.85
N GLY A 291 2.75 26.89 21.68
CA GLY A 291 2.14 26.48 20.40
C GLY A 291 3.10 25.80 19.41
N GLU A 292 4.40 25.74 19.71
CA GLU A 292 5.37 24.98 18.93
C GLU A 292 5.31 23.49 19.29
N ARG A 293 5.56 22.63 18.30
CA ARG A 293 5.61 21.19 18.50
C ARG A 293 7.00 20.77 18.98
N ILE A 294 7.05 19.76 19.83
CA ILE A 294 8.31 19.21 20.34
C ILE A 294 8.89 18.31 19.25
N ALA A 295 10.10 18.64 18.78
CA ALA A 295 10.77 17.95 17.67
C ALA A 295 11.50 16.66 18.07
N LEU A 296 12.01 16.63 19.30
CA LEU A 296 12.90 15.59 19.81
C LEU A 296 12.49 15.23 21.24
N ASP A 297 12.67 13.97 21.61
CA ASP A 297 12.47 13.51 22.99
C ASP A 297 13.53 14.11 23.92
N GLY A 298 13.13 14.48 25.14
CA GLY A 298 14.02 15.12 26.10
C GLY A 298 13.43 15.28 27.49
N LYS A 299 14.22 15.92 28.37
CA LYS A 299 13.80 16.26 29.75
C LYS A 299 13.71 17.77 29.89
N ILE A 300 12.68 18.26 30.57
CA ILE A 300 12.49 19.70 30.85
C ILE A 300 13.54 20.13 31.88
N VAL A 301 14.45 21.02 31.47
CA VAL A 301 15.50 21.59 32.33
C VAL A 301 15.08 22.91 32.97
N SER A 302 14.22 23.68 32.30
CA SER A 302 13.76 24.99 32.78
C SER A 302 12.41 25.36 32.14
N GLY A 303 11.51 25.94 32.92
CA GLY A 303 10.17 26.36 32.49
C GLY A 303 9.06 25.42 32.98
N ARG A 304 7.82 25.86 32.84
CA ARG A 304 6.60 25.09 33.11
C ARG A 304 5.57 25.42 32.04
N SER A 305 4.94 24.41 31.46
CA SER A 305 3.92 24.56 30.43
C SER A 305 3.13 23.27 30.31
N SER A 306 1.86 23.35 29.93
CA SER A 306 1.07 22.17 29.63
C SER A 306 1.31 21.70 28.20
N ILE A 307 1.55 20.39 28.04
CA ILE A 307 1.88 19.77 26.75
C ILE A 307 0.71 18.87 26.32
N ASN A 308 0.21 19.08 25.10
CA ASN A 308 -0.79 18.21 24.52
C ASN A 308 -0.12 16.95 23.93
N GLN A 309 -0.34 15.81 24.59
CA GLN A 309 0.18 14.50 24.16
C GLN A 309 -0.86 13.66 23.41
N ALA A 310 -2.08 14.16 23.18
CA ALA A 310 -3.18 13.44 22.53
C ALA A 310 -2.80 12.73 21.21
N PRO A 311 -1.94 13.30 20.33
CA PRO A 311 -1.56 12.63 19.10
C PRO A 311 -0.75 11.33 19.30
N ILE A 312 -0.15 11.14 20.48
CA ILE A 312 0.67 9.96 20.81
C ILE A 312 -0.03 9.08 21.85
N THR A 313 -0.57 9.68 22.91
CA THR A 313 -1.17 8.93 24.04
C THR A 313 -2.67 8.70 23.88
N GLY A 314 -3.35 9.45 23.01
CA GLY A 314 -4.82 9.44 22.88
C GLY A 314 -5.55 10.19 24.00
N GLU A 315 -4.84 10.67 25.02
CA GLU A 315 -5.42 11.39 26.16
C GLU A 315 -5.70 12.85 25.79
N SER A 316 -6.96 13.29 25.96
CA SER A 316 -7.41 14.62 25.53
C SER A 316 -7.04 15.75 26.49
N LEU A 317 -6.64 15.43 27.73
CA LEU A 317 -6.22 16.42 28.73
C LEU A 317 -4.71 16.70 28.60
N PRO A 318 -4.29 17.97 28.47
CA PRO A 318 -2.89 18.34 28.49
C PRO A 318 -2.23 17.95 29.81
N VAL A 319 -0.99 17.46 29.75
CA VAL A 319 -0.18 17.09 30.92
C VAL A 319 0.67 18.30 31.35
N GLU A 320 0.76 18.57 32.65
CA GLU A 320 1.56 19.66 33.25
C GLU A 320 3.05 19.35 33.41
#